data_AF-A8TIP9-F1
#
_entry.id   AF-A8TIP9-F1
#
_cell.length_a   1.000
_cell.length_b   1.000
_cell.length_c   1.000
_cell.angle_alpha   90.00
_cell.angle_beta   90.00
_cell.angle_gamma   90.00
#
_symmetry.space_group_name_H-M   'P 1'
#
loop_
_entity.id
_entity.type
_entity.pdbx_description
1 polymer ?
#
loop_
_entity_poly.entity_id
_entity_poly.type
_entity_poly.pdbx_seq_one_letter_code
_entity_poly.pdbx_strand_id
1 'polypeptide(L)'
;MTLEGLAADLRLALTPDGAQMQRADVRADRMVDQARLARFTPLSLEGFARGAATAATPDRLAFRMTMRGADGAFVLDADGHHAPAAGRGAAKLTLFPIRFVPGGLQPADLSPAAAALFRGASGEVSLAGNVRWPGEAVPPDDPLTLTLKDLGFTGSLGTVTGLQGAIALSRIDPPMTAAGQVLSAKAIDLGIPMVAPRVRFRLEADNLLRLERIESGFAGGQVTAEDVAVPLGGGRPVPVVLTVERVDAAKLAEAIDLDGLAATGTLSGWLPLIWDPTSGIAIQQARLTAGAEGGSLRYAPDKDAAPLQDQGEQVSLFLKAIRNFVYESFEVEADGRPGEPFDVKLRLRGANPDLYDGYPIALNVTLTGALDQLFGNLRRSLGLTDVIRRKLEASGGG
;
A
#
# COMPACT_ATOMS: atom_id res chain seq x y z
N MET A 1 20.24 -20.74 1.14
CA MET A 1 21.18 -19.61 1.22
C MET A 1 22.56 -20.16 0.91
N THR A 2 23.40 -19.40 0.21
CA THR A 2 24.81 -19.75 -0.06
C THR A 2 25.74 -18.70 0.52
N LEU A 3 26.92 -19.15 0.95
CA LEU A 3 28.02 -18.29 1.41
C LEU A 3 29.19 -18.44 0.43
N GLU A 4 29.75 -17.31 0.00
CA GLU A 4 30.92 -17.22 -0.86
C GLU A 4 32.01 -16.39 -0.15
N GLY A 5 33.27 -16.70 -0.41
CA GLY A 5 34.40 -16.04 0.26
C GLY A 5 34.43 -16.31 1.77
N LEU A 6 34.06 -17.53 2.20
CA LEU A 6 34.08 -17.91 3.60
C LEU A 6 35.52 -18.06 4.11
N ALA A 7 35.87 -17.28 5.13
CA ALA A 7 37.09 -17.39 5.90
C ALA A 7 36.75 -17.59 7.38
N ALA A 8 37.53 -18.41 8.07
CA ALA A 8 37.35 -18.65 9.50
C ALA A 8 38.70 -18.85 10.21
N ASP A 9 38.92 -18.09 11.28
CA ASP A 9 40.06 -18.25 12.18
C ASP A 9 39.60 -18.97 13.45
N LEU A 10 40.12 -20.17 13.66
CA LEU A 10 39.73 -21.07 14.75
C LEU A 10 40.77 -21.07 15.86
N ARG A 11 40.32 -20.83 17.09
CA ARG A 11 41.10 -21.05 18.31
C ARG A 11 40.57 -22.28 19.03
N LEU A 12 41.41 -23.28 19.17
CA LEU A 12 41.09 -24.56 19.79
C LEU A 12 41.91 -24.75 21.07
N ALA A 13 41.29 -25.33 22.10
CA ALA A 13 42.00 -25.85 23.27
C ALA A 13 42.04 -27.38 23.20
N LEU A 14 43.20 -27.98 23.45
CA LEU A 14 43.34 -29.42 23.55
C LEU A 14 43.00 -29.85 24.98
N THR A 15 42.07 -30.78 25.11
CA THR A 15 41.64 -31.39 26.39
C THR A 15 41.84 -32.91 26.31
N PRO A 16 41.83 -33.63 27.44
CA PRO A 16 41.88 -35.11 27.44
C PRO A 16 40.78 -35.75 26.59
N ASP A 17 39.63 -35.07 26.47
CA ASP A 17 38.46 -35.52 25.71
C ASP A 17 38.48 -35.05 24.24
N GLY A 18 39.55 -34.37 23.80
CA GLY A 18 39.75 -33.91 22.42
C GLY A 18 39.93 -32.40 22.26
N ALA A 19 39.90 -31.93 21.01
CA ALA A 19 40.00 -30.51 20.69
C ALA A 19 38.64 -29.81 20.88
N GLN A 20 38.60 -28.76 21.70
CA GLN A 20 37.41 -27.96 21.95
C GLN A 20 37.56 -26.56 21.33
N MET A 21 36.55 -26.11 20.59
CA MET A 21 36.53 -24.75 20.02
C MET A 21 36.31 -23.72 21.11
N GLN A 22 37.28 -22.81 21.25
CA GLN A 22 37.22 -21.68 22.17
C GLN A 22 36.61 -20.45 21.48
N ARG A 23 37.07 -20.16 20.27
CA ARG A 23 36.57 -19.06 19.44
C ARG A 23 36.71 -19.41 17.96
N ALA A 24 35.74 -18.99 17.17
CA ALA A 24 35.78 -18.99 15.72
C ALA A 24 35.44 -17.57 15.27
N ASP A 25 36.38 -16.83 14.71
CA ASP A 25 36.10 -15.58 14.00
C ASP A 25 35.74 -15.94 12.55
N VAL A 26 34.58 -15.53 12.08
CA VAL A 26 34.01 -15.95 10.80
C VAL A 26 33.72 -14.73 9.95
N ARG A 27 34.06 -14.82 8.67
CA ARG A 27 33.73 -13.83 7.65
C ARG A 27 33.26 -14.55 6.39
N ALA A 28 32.21 -14.04 5.76
CA ALA A 28 31.85 -14.38 4.39
C ALA A 28 31.67 -13.09 3.60
N ASP A 29 32.36 -12.99 2.46
CA ASP A 29 32.28 -11.79 1.63
C ASP A 29 30.89 -11.60 1.02
N ARG A 30 30.18 -12.71 0.78
CA ARG A 30 28.86 -12.67 0.15
C ARG A 30 27.95 -13.81 0.62
N MET A 31 26.75 -13.45 1.07
CA MET A 31 25.65 -14.31 1.45
C MET A 31 24.49 -14.04 0.49
N VAL A 32 24.02 -15.08 -0.18
CA VAL A 32 22.97 -14.98 -1.21
C VAL A 32 21.76 -15.81 -0.82
N ASP A 33 20.58 -15.21 -0.94
CA ASP A 33 19.32 -15.94 -0.84
C ASP A 33 19.07 -16.74 -2.13
N GLN A 34 18.71 -18.02 -1.97
CA GLN A 34 18.50 -18.94 -3.09
C GLN A 34 17.02 -19.13 -3.42
N ALA A 35 16.12 -18.41 -2.74
CA ALA A 35 14.72 -18.37 -3.11
C ALA A 35 14.55 -17.86 -4.56
N ARG A 36 13.52 -18.35 -5.25
CA ARG A 36 13.21 -17.94 -6.65
C ARG A 36 13.07 -16.42 -6.78
N LEU A 37 12.48 -15.77 -5.78
CA LEU A 37 12.55 -14.33 -5.56
C LEU A 37 13.38 -14.11 -4.31
N ALA A 38 14.59 -13.59 -4.47
CA ALA A 38 15.47 -13.33 -3.34
C ALA A 38 14.80 -12.35 -2.36
N ARG A 39 14.76 -12.74 -1.07
CA ARG A 39 14.13 -11.95 0.00
C ARG A 39 14.98 -10.75 0.40
N PHE A 40 16.29 -10.82 0.20
CA PHE A 40 17.23 -9.76 0.47
C PHE A 40 18.31 -9.69 -0.61
N THR A 41 18.89 -8.51 -0.82
CA THR A 41 20.07 -8.33 -1.67
C THR A 41 21.30 -8.97 -1.02
N PRO A 42 22.33 -9.37 -1.79
CA PRO A 42 23.50 -10.04 -1.22
C PRO A 42 24.13 -9.28 -0.05
N LEU A 43 24.49 -9.99 1.02
CA LEU A 43 25.04 -9.42 2.25
C LEU A 43 26.47 -9.88 2.46
N SER A 44 27.32 -9.05 3.06
CA SER A 44 28.53 -9.55 3.73
C SER A 44 28.17 -9.98 5.16
N LEU A 45 28.91 -10.95 5.69
CA LEU A 45 28.75 -11.48 7.04
C LEU A 45 30.10 -11.43 7.73
N GLU A 46 30.14 -10.93 8.97
CA GLU A 46 31.30 -11.10 9.84
C GLU A 46 30.87 -11.28 11.29
N GLY A 47 31.71 -11.90 12.10
CA GLY A 47 31.42 -12.04 13.51
C GLY A 47 32.27 -13.12 14.17
N PHE A 48 31.79 -13.61 15.30
CA PHE A 48 32.45 -14.68 16.00
C PHE A 48 31.45 -15.61 16.70
N ALA A 49 31.88 -16.85 16.89
CA ALA A 49 31.27 -17.81 17.80
C ALA A 49 32.29 -18.21 18.87
N ARG A 50 31.82 -18.59 20.06
CA ARG A 50 32.65 -19.11 21.14
C ARG A 50 31.96 -20.25 21.86
N GLY A 51 32.75 -21.16 22.43
CA GLY A 51 32.24 -22.16 23.35
C GLY A 51 31.53 -21.49 24.53
N ALA A 52 30.29 -21.91 24.79
CA ALA A 52 29.46 -21.44 25.90
C ALA A 52 28.79 -22.62 26.63
N ALA A 53 29.43 -23.79 26.55
CA ALA A 53 28.98 -25.01 27.18
C ALA A 53 28.94 -24.85 28.71
N THR A 54 27.92 -25.43 29.32
CA THR A 54 27.80 -25.57 30.78
C THR A 54 27.44 -27.01 31.12
N ALA A 55 27.54 -27.41 32.39
CA ALA A 55 27.11 -28.76 32.81
C ALA A 55 25.65 -29.07 32.43
N ALA A 56 24.78 -28.05 32.40
CA ALA A 56 23.37 -28.18 31.99
C ALA A 56 23.16 -28.11 30.46
N THR A 57 24.06 -27.46 29.73
CA THR A 57 23.98 -27.30 28.26
C THR A 57 25.36 -27.56 27.65
N PRO A 58 25.78 -28.83 27.51
CA PRO A 58 27.14 -29.17 27.11
C PRO A 58 27.45 -28.86 25.64
N ASP A 59 26.43 -28.74 24.81
CA ASP A 59 26.55 -28.40 23.39
C ASP A 59 25.96 -27.01 23.14
N ARG A 60 26.72 -25.96 23.49
CA ARG A 60 26.27 -24.58 23.31
C ARG A 60 27.40 -23.68 22.82
N LEU A 61 27.13 -22.99 21.73
CA LEU A 61 27.95 -21.90 21.19
C LEU A 61 27.21 -20.59 21.40
N ALA A 62 27.88 -19.57 21.91
CA ALA A 62 27.39 -18.20 21.86
C ALA A 62 28.00 -17.52 20.62
N PHE A 63 27.23 -16.70 19.93
CA PHE A 63 27.71 -16.01 18.74
C PHE A 63 27.24 -14.56 18.69
N ARG A 64 28.02 -13.74 17.99
CA ARG A 64 27.61 -12.42 17.53
C ARG A 64 28.02 -12.29 16.07
N MET A 65 27.04 -11.99 15.22
CA MET A 65 27.20 -11.84 13.78
C MET A 65 26.65 -10.49 13.36
N THR A 66 27.34 -9.85 12.43
CA THR A 66 26.93 -8.60 11.78
C THR A 66 26.85 -8.88 10.28
N MET A 67 25.68 -8.62 9.71
CA MET A 67 25.43 -8.68 8.28
C MET A 67 25.31 -7.27 7.74
N ARG A 68 25.95 -6.99 6.60
CA ARG A 68 25.86 -5.68 5.95
C ARG A 68 25.42 -5.81 4.50
N GLY A 69 24.51 -4.94 4.09
CA GLY A 69 24.13 -4.81 2.67
C GLY A 69 25.31 -4.39 1.80
N ALA A 70 25.16 -4.56 0.48
CA ALA A 70 26.08 -3.97 -0.49
C ALA A 70 26.30 -2.49 -0.18
N ASP A 71 27.55 -2.03 -0.29
CA ASP A 71 28.00 -0.66 0.01
C ASP A 71 27.80 -0.20 1.47
N GLY A 72 27.48 -1.11 2.40
CA GLY A 72 27.28 -0.79 3.82
C GLY A 72 25.97 -0.05 4.12
N ALA A 73 25.01 -0.09 3.19
CA ALA A 73 23.76 0.67 3.25
C ALA A 73 22.89 0.37 4.49
N PHE A 74 23.01 -0.83 5.06
CA PHE A 74 22.37 -1.20 6.31
C PHE A 74 23.17 -2.25 7.07
N VAL A 75 22.89 -2.36 8.36
CA VAL A 75 23.56 -3.28 9.29
C VAL A 75 22.50 -4.05 10.07
N LEU A 76 22.55 -5.37 9.98
CA LEU A 76 21.74 -6.31 10.75
C LEU A 76 22.65 -7.07 11.71
N ASP A 77 22.44 -6.90 13.01
CA ASP A 77 23.14 -7.66 14.03
C ASP A 77 22.30 -8.85 14.49
N ALA A 78 22.98 -9.96 14.80
CA ALA A 78 22.43 -11.14 15.43
C ALA A 78 23.31 -11.53 16.63
N ASP A 79 22.75 -11.49 17.83
CA ASP A 79 23.41 -11.92 19.06
C ASP A 79 22.64 -13.11 19.65
N GLY A 80 23.29 -14.25 19.82
CA GLY A 80 22.55 -15.46 20.12
C GLY A 80 23.38 -16.64 20.56
N HIS A 81 22.72 -17.79 20.57
CA HIS A 81 23.35 -19.06 20.83
C HIS A 81 22.82 -20.15 19.90
N HIS A 82 23.65 -21.17 19.69
CA HIS A 82 23.33 -22.34 18.89
C HIS A 82 23.83 -23.60 19.59
N ALA A 83 23.06 -24.68 19.49
CA ALA A 83 23.40 -26.03 19.92
C ALA A 83 23.60 -26.89 18.65
N PRO A 84 24.84 -27.00 18.15
CA PRO A 84 25.16 -27.67 16.89
C PRO A 84 24.58 -29.08 16.75
N ALA A 85 24.69 -29.92 17.78
CA ALA A 85 24.24 -31.31 17.74
C ALA A 85 22.71 -31.42 17.63
N ALA A 86 21.98 -30.51 18.28
CA ALA A 86 20.51 -30.47 18.23
C ALA A 86 19.95 -29.64 17.06
N GLY A 87 20.81 -28.93 16.32
CA GLY A 87 20.39 -27.98 15.30
C GLY A 87 19.52 -26.83 15.82
N ARG A 88 19.59 -26.53 17.13
CA ARG A 88 18.70 -25.60 17.83
C ARG A 88 19.37 -24.30 18.19
N GLY A 89 18.65 -23.19 18.22
CA GLY A 89 19.25 -21.91 18.62
C GLY A 89 18.24 -20.81 18.85
N ALA A 90 18.76 -19.68 19.31
CA ALA A 90 18.03 -18.44 19.44
C ALA A 90 18.95 -17.25 19.17
N ALA A 91 18.42 -16.19 18.61
CA ALA A 91 19.14 -14.94 18.40
C ALA A 91 18.24 -13.74 18.59
N LYS A 92 18.78 -12.69 19.21
CA LYS A 92 18.25 -11.34 19.11
C LYS A 92 18.72 -10.76 17.79
N LEU A 93 17.78 -10.39 16.93
CA LEU A 93 18.03 -9.66 15.70
C LEU A 93 17.85 -8.16 15.94
N THR A 94 18.71 -7.34 15.34
CA THR A 94 18.60 -5.88 15.39
C THR A 94 19.04 -5.29 14.06
N LEU A 95 18.08 -4.76 13.30
CA LEU A 95 18.32 -3.87 12.18
C LEU A 95 18.29 -2.44 12.70
N PHE A 96 19.45 -1.79 12.68
CA PHE A 96 19.51 -0.38 13.05
C PHE A 96 18.64 0.47 12.13
N PRO A 97 18.11 1.61 12.60
CA PRO A 97 17.25 2.46 11.79
C PRO A 97 17.85 2.78 10.42
N ILE A 98 17.14 2.35 9.38
CA ILE A 98 17.46 2.65 7.99
C ILE A 98 16.59 3.83 7.59
N ARG A 99 17.24 4.90 7.13
CA ARG A 99 16.54 6.06 6.59
C ARG A 99 16.52 6.00 5.07
N PHE A 100 15.33 5.95 4.50
CA PHE A 100 15.13 6.12 3.06
C PHE A 100 15.01 7.59 2.71
N VAL A 101 15.61 7.95 1.57
CA VAL A 101 15.51 9.28 0.95
C VAL A 101 15.41 9.13 -0.56
N PRO A 102 14.59 9.94 -1.25
CA PRO A 102 14.51 9.89 -2.71
C PRO A 102 15.89 10.07 -3.36
N GLY A 103 16.23 9.18 -4.29
CA GLY A 103 17.53 9.18 -4.98
C GLY A 103 18.71 8.62 -4.15
N GLY A 104 18.50 8.26 -2.89
CA GLY A 104 19.46 7.55 -2.06
C GLY A 104 19.07 6.10 -1.84
N LEU A 105 19.32 5.56 -0.65
CA LEU A 105 18.92 4.22 -0.26
C LEU A 105 17.40 4.05 -0.38
N GLN A 106 16.98 2.94 -1.00
CA GLN A 106 15.58 2.57 -1.24
C GLN A 106 15.29 1.15 -0.75
N PRO A 107 14.02 0.79 -0.49
CA PRO A 107 13.63 -0.57 -0.11
C PRO A 107 14.10 -1.65 -1.10
N ALA A 108 14.17 -1.30 -2.39
CA ALA A 108 14.68 -2.18 -3.44
C ALA A 108 16.13 -2.64 -3.21
N ASP A 109 16.95 -1.80 -2.57
CA ASP A 109 18.35 -2.10 -2.26
C ASP A 109 18.47 -3.07 -1.08
N LEU A 110 17.42 -3.20 -0.26
CA LEU A 110 17.35 -4.18 0.82
C LEU A 110 16.79 -5.51 0.32
N SER A 111 15.74 -5.45 -0.51
CA SER A 111 14.98 -6.61 -0.94
C SER A 111 14.46 -6.44 -2.37
N PRO A 112 14.82 -7.34 -3.30
CA PRO A 112 14.22 -7.37 -4.63
C PRO A 112 12.69 -7.47 -4.61
N ALA A 113 12.12 -8.17 -3.61
CA ALA A 113 10.68 -8.25 -3.45
C ALA A 113 10.03 -6.89 -3.10
N ALA A 114 10.75 -6.01 -2.40
CA ALA A 114 10.29 -4.67 -2.08
C ALA A 114 10.33 -3.72 -3.29
N ALA A 115 11.21 -3.98 -4.27
CA ALA A 115 11.37 -3.14 -5.46
C ALA A 115 10.09 -3.02 -6.30
N ALA A 116 9.26 -4.08 -6.30
CA ALA A 116 7.99 -4.08 -7.04
C ALA A 116 6.88 -3.26 -6.36
N LEU A 117 7.01 -3.00 -5.05
CA LEU A 117 5.94 -2.45 -4.23
C LEU A 117 6.15 -0.98 -3.89
N PHE A 118 7.40 -0.55 -3.70
CA PHE A 118 7.73 0.76 -3.16
C PHE A 118 8.67 1.52 -4.11
N ARG A 119 8.21 2.68 -4.60
CA ARG A 119 9.04 3.63 -5.36
C ARG A 119 9.16 4.95 -4.62
N GLY A 120 10.31 5.61 -4.73
CA GLY A 120 10.52 6.94 -4.15
C GLY A 120 10.30 6.97 -2.64
N ALA A 121 10.76 5.92 -1.94
CA ALA A 121 10.53 5.79 -0.53
C ALA A 121 11.31 6.85 0.27
N SER A 122 10.68 7.32 1.35
CA SER A 122 11.25 8.22 2.34
C SER A 122 10.78 7.81 3.73
N GLY A 123 11.53 8.14 4.78
CA GLY A 123 11.18 7.79 6.16
C GLY A 123 12.14 6.77 6.74
N GLU A 124 11.73 6.09 7.80
CA GLU A 124 12.62 5.21 8.57
C GLU A 124 11.98 3.85 8.85
N VAL A 125 12.79 2.79 8.73
CA VAL A 125 12.42 1.42 9.11
C VAL A 125 13.47 0.84 10.04
N SER A 126 13.04 0.06 11.03
CA SER A 126 13.93 -0.70 11.91
C SER A 126 13.29 -2.02 12.28
N LEU A 127 14.09 -2.98 12.74
CA LEU A 127 13.64 -4.32 13.12
C LEU A 127 14.34 -4.72 14.41
N ALA A 128 13.61 -5.23 15.39
CA ALA A 128 14.21 -5.82 16.58
C ALA A 128 13.32 -6.93 17.14
N GLY A 129 13.95 -7.95 17.71
CA GLY A 129 13.26 -9.01 18.43
C GLY A 129 14.03 -10.31 18.42
N ASN A 130 13.41 -11.37 18.95
CA ASN A 130 14.06 -12.66 19.12
C ASN A 130 13.54 -13.68 18.11
N VAL A 131 14.45 -14.53 17.64
CA VAL A 131 14.15 -15.64 16.74
C VAL A 131 14.69 -16.93 17.32
N ARG A 132 14.00 -18.06 17.08
CA ARG A 132 14.39 -19.40 17.55
C ARG A 132 14.35 -20.42 16.42
N TRP A 133 15.14 -21.49 16.51
CA TRP A 133 15.10 -22.57 15.52
C TRP A 133 15.48 -23.93 16.12
N PRO A 134 15.11 -25.06 15.46
CA PRO A 134 14.04 -25.15 14.45
C PRO A 134 12.66 -25.12 15.14
N GLY A 135 11.60 -24.74 14.43
CA GLY A 135 10.25 -24.65 14.99
C GLY A 135 9.61 -23.28 14.77
N GLU A 136 8.85 -22.78 15.75
CA GLU A 136 8.30 -21.42 15.73
C GLU A 136 9.45 -20.41 15.74
N ALA A 137 9.73 -19.88 14.54
CA ALA A 137 10.85 -18.99 14.30
C ALA A 137 10.79 -17.72 15.16
N VAL A 138 9.59 -17.31 15.57
CA VAL A 138 9.36 -16.16 16.45
C VAL A 138 8.56 -16.64 17.66
N PRO A 139 9.05 -16.42 18.90
CA PRO A 139 8.31 -16.78 20.10
C PRO A 139 7.00 -15.97 20.23
N PRO A 140 5.87 -16.58 20.62
CA PRO A 140 4.59 -15.88 20.76
C PRO A 140 4.63 -14.67 21.71
N ASP A 141 5.41 -14.78 22.79
CA ASP A 141 5.51 -13.75 23.83
C ASP A 141 6.63 -12.72 23.57
N ASP A 142 7.38 -12.86 22.47
CA ASP A 142 8.57 -12.04 22.17
C ASP A 142 8.71 -11.84 20.65
N PRO A 143 7.86 -10.97 20.05
CA PRO A 143 7.74 -10.85 18.61
C PRO A 143 8.93 -10.11 17.97
N LEU A 144 9.32 -10.58 16.79
CA LEU A 144 10.18 -9.84 15.88
C LEU A 144 9.37 -8.68 15.30
N THR A 145 9.69 -7.45 15.71
CA THR A 145 8.89 -6.26 15.43
C THR A 145 9.57 -5.38 14.39
N LEU A 146 8.92 -5.19 13.24
CA LEU A 146 9.30 -4.21 12.23
C LEU A 146 8.61 -2.87 12.55
N THR A 147 9.38 -1.84 12.82
CA THR A 147 8.88 -0.50 13.13
C THR A 147 8.99 0.39 11.88
N LEU A 148 7.89 1.06 11.55
CA LEU A 148 7.78 2.04 10.47
C LEU A 148 7.59 3.42 11.07
N LYS A 149 8.40 4.40 10.64
CA LYS A 149 8.33 5.78 11.13
C LYS A 149 8.33 6.74 9.95
N ASP A 150 7.19 7.42 9.79
CA ASP A 150 6.96 8.43 8.76
C ASP A 150 7.31 7.94 7.34
N LEU A 151 7.00 6.68 7.03
CA LEU A 151 7.31 6.06 5.75
C LEU A 151 6.39 6.61 4.66
N GLY A 152 6.94 7.27 3.66
CA GLY A 152 6.23 7.69 2.45
C GLY A 152 6.75 6.94 1.23
N PHE A 153 5.87 6.59 0.29
CA PHE A 153 6.24 5.90 -0.96
C PHE A 153 5.12 6.01 -2.00
N THR A 154 5.46 5.80 -3.28
CA THR A 154 4.49 5.66 -4.37
C THR A 154 4.38 4.21 -4.80
N GLY A 155 3.18 3.63 -4.62
CA GLY A 155 2.83 2.28 -5.06
C GLY A 155 2.15 2.27 -6.44
N SER A 156 1.45 1.17 -6.74
CA SER A 156 0.61 1.04 -7.94
C SER A 156 -0.72 1.78 -7.82
N LEU A 157 -1.27 1.87 -6.61
CA LEU A 157 -2.56 2.49 -6.33
C LEU A 157 -2.48 4.00 -6.12
N GLY A 158 -1.33 4.51 -5.69
CA GLY A 158 -1.16 5.91 -5.36
C GLY A 158 0.02 6.16 -4.43
N THR A 159 0.06 7.35 -3.85
CA THR A 159 1.14 7.80 -2.96
C THR A 159 0.71 7.75 -1.50
N VAL A 160 1.45 7.01 -0.68
CA VAL A 160 1.27 6.94 0.77
C VAL A 160 2.23 7.94 1.42
N THR A 161 1.76 8.72 2.38
CA THR A 161 2.58 9.67 3.13
C THR A 161 2.48 9.43 4.62
N GLY A 162 3.63 9.33 5.29
CA GLY A 162 3.73 9.25 6.74
C GLY A 162 3.14 7.99 7.36
N LEU A 163 3.28 6.85 6.69
CA LEU A 163 2.92 5.54 7.23
C LEU A 163 3.76 5.24 8.48
N GLN A 164 3.08 4.82 9.54
CA GLN A 164 3.67 4.58 10.84
C GLN A 164 2.95 3.43 11.56
N GLY A 165 3.73 2.71 12.36
CA GLY A 165 3.24 1.62 13.20
C GLY A 165 4.31 0.56 13.45
N ALA A 166 3.91 -0.50 14.14
CA ALA A 166 4.76 -1.63 14.45
C ALA A 166 4.09 -2.90 13.95
N ILE A 167 4.83 -3.73 13.23
CA ILE A 167 4.38 -4.99 12.67
C ILE A 167 5.08 -6.12 13.42
N ALA A 168 4.34 -6.82 14.27
CA ALA A 168 4.84 -7.97 15.02
C ALA A 168 4.70 -9.24 14.17
N LEU A 169 5.83 -9.77 13.70
CA LEU A 169 5.89 -11.04 12.99
C LEU A 169 5.73 -12.19 13.99
N SER A 170 4.92 -13.19 13.65
CA SER A 170 4.82 -14.48 14.34
C SER A 170 5.57 -15.59 13.60
N ARG A 171 5.96 -15.34 12.35
CA ARG A 171 6.81 -16.21 11.52
C ARG A 171 7.61 -15.36 10.55
N ILE A 172 8.80 -15.82 10.17
CA ILE A 172 9.72 -15.12 9.25
C ILE A 172 9.64 -15.69 7.83
N ASP A 173 9.49 -17.01 7.71
CA ASP A 173 9.50 -17.72 6.43
C ASP A 173 8.48 -18.88 6.40
N PRO A 174 7.36 -18.75 5.67
CA PRO A 174 6.85 -17.49 5.11
C PRO A 174 6.48 -16.49 6.24
N PRO A 175 6.51 -15.18 5.97
CA PRO A 175 6.18 -14.17 6.97
C PRO A 175 4.69 -14.23 7.35
N MET A 176 4.40 -14.13 8.65
CA MET A 176 3.04 -14.10 9.19
C MET A 176 2.96 -13.14 10.37
N THR A 177 1.77 -12.64 10.68
CA THR A 177 1.50 -11.84 11.89
C THR A 177 0.29 -12.38 12.65
N ALA A 178 0.12 -11.94 13.89
CA ALA A 178 -1.17 -12.07 14.58
C ALA A 178 -2.26 -11.20 13.92
N ALA A 179 -3.53 -11.48 14.23
CA ALA A 179 -4.67 -10.64 13.88
C ALA A 179 -4.61 -9.26 14.55
N GLY A 180 -5.29 -8.27 13.98
CA GLY A 180 -5.49 -6.98 14.65
C GLY A 180 -4.29 -6.02 14.67
N GLN A 181 -3.24 -6.26 13.87
CA GLN A 181 -2.13 -5.33 13.72
C GLN A 181 -2.66 -4.02 13.14
N VAL A 182 -2.12 -2.87 13.58
CA VAL A 182 -2.60 -1.55 13.13
C VAL A 182 -1.47 -0.77 12.48
N LEU A 183 -1.73 -0.25 11.28
CA LEU A 183 -0.94 0.81 10.67
C LEU A 183 -1.80 2.06 10.48
N SER A 184 -1.16 3.21 10.51
CA SER A 184 -1.78 4.50 10.21
C SER A 184 -0.88 5.30 9.28
N ALA A 185 -1.45 6.17 8.45
CA ALA A 185 -0.67 7.12 7.67
C ALA A 185 -1.25 8.53 7.81
N LYS A 186 -0.51 9.55 7.37
CA LYS A 186 -1.01 10.93 7.33
C LYS A 186 -2.01 11.11 6.19
N ALA A 187 -1.67 10.57 5.03
CA ALA A 187 -2.52 10.64 3.84
C ALA A 187 -2.21 9.50 2.86
N ILE A 188 -3.20 9.17 2.05
CA ILE A 188 -3.04 8.40 0.82
C ILE A 188 -3.64 9.22 -0.32
N ASP A 189 -2.88 9.42 -1.38
CA ASP A 189 -3.34 10.09 -2.58
C ASP A 189 -3.51 9.05 -3.70
N LEU A 190 -4.77 8.72 -3.99
CA LEU A 190 -5.19 7.89 -5.12
C LEU A 190 -5.66 8.74 -6.31
N GLY A 191 -5.40 10.06 -6.25
CA GLY A 191 -5.98 11.11 -7.10
C GLY A 191 -7.07 11.89 -6.50
N ILE A 192 -7.56 11.35 -5.40
CA ILE A 192 -8.39 12.06 -4.49
C ILE A 192 -7.76 11.86 -3.11
N PRO A 193 -7.54 12.95 -2.36
CA PRO A 193 -6.84 12.87 -1.09
C PRO A 193 -7.69 12.13 -0.05
N MET A 194 -7.14 11.04 0.48
CA MET A 194 -7.65 10.33 1.65
C MET A 194 -6.83 10.74 2.86
N VAL A 195 -7.48 11.15 3.94
CA VAL A 195 -6.81 11.70 5.12
C VAL A 195 -6.83 10.74 6.29
N ALA A 196 -5.73 10.76 7.06
CA ALA A 196 -5.53 9.97 8.26
C ALA A 196 -5.97 8.49 8.14
N PRO A 197 -5.59 7.76 7.07
CA PRO A 197 -6.02 6.39 6.91
C PRO A 197 -5.46 5.51 8.02
N ARG A 198 -6.30 4.59 8.49
CA ARG A 198 -5.98 3.57 9.48
C ARG A 198 -6.40 2.22 8.93
N VAL A 199 -5.52 1.24 9.06
CA VAL A 199 -5.79 -0.13 8.64
C VAL A 199 -5.50 -1.09 9.77
N ARG A 200 -6.47 -1.96 10.03
CA ARG A 200 -6.31 -3.15 10.86
C ARG A 200 -6.10 -4.33 9.94
N PHE A 201 -5.03 -5.09 10.13
CA PHE A 201 -4.61 -6.12 9.19
C PHE A 201 -3.98 -7.33 9.88
N ARG A 202 -3.78 -8.38 9.08
CA ARG A 202 -2.89 -9.50 9.39
C ARG A 202 -2.25 -10.04 8.12
N LEU A 203 -1.05 -10.59 8.26
CA LEU A 203 -0.39 -11.34 7.20
C LEU A 203 -0.59 -12.83 7.48
N GLU A 204 -1.32 -13.49 6.60
CA GLU A 204 -1.59 -14.93 6.64
C GLU A 204 -0.49 -15.70 5.90
N ALA A 205 -0.59 -17.04 5.92
CA ALA A 205 0.25 -17.89 5.08
C ALA A 205 0.08 -17.54 3.59
N ASP A 206 1.00 -18.04 2.75
CA ASP A 206 0.99 -17.83 1.29
C ASP A 206 1.05 -16.35 0.85
N ASN A 207 1.55 -15.47 1.73
CA ASN A 207 1.66 -14.02 1.52
C ASN A 207 0.30 -13.36 1.23
N LEU A 208 -0.76 -13.80 1.90
CA LEU A 208 -2.08 -13.17 1.82
C LEU A 208 -2.20 -12.09 2.90
N LEU A 209 -2.21 -10.83 2.48
CA LEU A 209 -2.46 -9.68 3.36
C LEU A 209 -3.98 -9.50 3.51
N ARG A 210 -4.48 -9.76 4.70
CA ARG A 210 -5.88 -9.56 5.06
C ARG A 210 -6.04 -8.19 5.71
N LEU A 211 -6.73 -7.28 5.05
CA LEU A 211 -7.14 -5.99 5.62
C LEU A 211 -8.48 -6.21 6.32
N GLU A 212 -8.41 -6.40 7.63
CA GLU A 212 -9.58 -6.70 8.47
C GLU A 212 -10.53 -5.51 8.53
N ARG A 213 -9.98 -4.28 8.53
CA ARG A 213 -10.74 -3.04 8.46
C ARG A 213 -9.86 -1.90 7.95
N ILE A 214 -10.40 -1.11 7.03
CA ILE A 214 -9.80 0.11 6.50
C ILE A 214 -10.73 1.27 6.86
N GLU A 215 -10.17 2.36 7.35
CA GLU A 215 -10.89 3.59 7.66
C GLU A 215 -10.08 4.78 7.20
N SER A 216 -10.70 5.74 6.51
CA SER A 216 -10.05 7.01 6.19
C SER A 216 -11.07 8.13 6.04
N GLY A 217 -10.66 9.36 6.38
CA GLY A 217 -11.45 10.54 6.06
C GLY A 217 -11.39 10.84 4.56
N PHE A 218 -12.52 11.25 4.00
CA PHE A 218 -12.65 11.57 2.58
C PHE A 218 -13.70 12.66 2.38
N ALA A 219 -13.30 13.77 1.74
CA ALA A 219 -14.20 14.88 1.42
C ALA A 219 -15.15 15.27 2.59
N GLY A 220 -14.62 15.39 3.81
CA GLY A 220 -15.38 15.77 5.02
C GLY A 220 -16.23 14.65 5.65
N GLY A 221 -16.37 13.50 5.00
CA GLY A 221 -16.99 12.29 5.52
C GLY A 221 -15.98 11.19 5.82
N GLN A 222 -16.47 9.95 5.85
CA GLN A 222 -15.69 8.75 6.17
C GLN A 222 -15.85 7.71 5.06
N VAL A 223 -14.75 7.02 4.75
CA VAL A 223 -14.74 5.82 3.91
C VAL A 223 -14.24 4.65 4.72
N THR A 224 -14.91 3.50 4.60
CA THR A 224 -14.53 2.25 5.26
C THR A 224 -14.54 1.07 4.30
N ALA A 225 -13.76 0.04 4.61
CA ALA A 225 -13.79 -1.25 3.93
C ALA A 225 -13.49 -2.35 4.94
N GLU A 226 -14.03 -3.55 4.73
CA GLU A 226 -13.84 -4.69 5.63
C GLU A 226 -13.49 -5.95 4.85
N ASP A 227 -12.72 -6.84 5.50
CA ASP A 227 -12.34 -8.16 4.99
C ASP A 227 -11.80 -8.19 3.54
N VAL A 228 -10.81 -7.34 3.25
CA VAL A 228 -10.16 -7.30 1.94
C VAL A 228 -8.96 -8.25 1.93
N ALA A 229 -8.93 -9.20 0.99
CA ALA A 229 -7.85 -10.17 0.85
C ALA A 229 -6.92 -9.81 -0.32
N VAL A 230 -5.69 -9.37 0.00
CA VAL A 230 -4.70 -8.89 -0.96
C VAL A 230 -3.56 -9.93 -1.11
N PRO A 231 -3.47 -10.67 -2.21
CA PRO A 231 -2.36 -11.59 -2.44
C PRO A 231 -1.10 -10.80 -2.83
N LEU A 232 -0.10 -10.73 -1.94
CA LEU A 232 1.14 -9.97 -2.20
C LEU A 232 2.02 -10.60 -3.28
N GLY A 233 1.83 -11.88 -3.60
CA GLY A 233 2.45 -12.54 -4.75
C GLY A 233 1.90 -12.10 -6.12
N GLY A 234 0.87 -11.24 -6.12
CA GLY A 234 0.29 -10.63 -7.31
C GLY A 234 -0.60 -11.56 -8.15
N GLY A 235 -0.95 -11.08 -9.34
CA GLY A 235 -1.57 -11.88 -10.41
C GLY A 235 -3.06 -12.20 -10.26
N ARG A 236 -3.75 -11.61 -9.28
CA ARG A 236 -5.20 -11.79 -9.12
C ARG A 236 -5.90 -10.45 -8.85
N PRO A 237 -7.06 -10.21 -9.48
CA PRO A 237 -7.91 -9.08 -9.12
C PRO A 237 -8.39 -9.19 -7.67
N VAL A 238 -8.46 -8.05 -6.99
CA VAL A 238 -8.89 -7.93 -5.59
C VAL A 238 -10.19 -7.12 -5.56
N PRO A 239 -11.32 -7.75 -5.23
CA PRO A 239 -12.55 -7.03 -4.99
C PRO A 239 -12.46 -6.26 -3.66
N VAL A 240 -12.96 -5.04 -3.66
CA VAL A 240 -13.07 -4.17 -2.48
C VAL A 240 -14.42 -3.49 -2.53
N VAL A 241 -15.15 -3.49 -1.41
CA VAL A 241 -16.37 -2.70 -1.29
C VAL A 241 -16.11 -1.58 -0.29
N LEU A 242 -16.11 -0.35 -0.79
CA LEU A 242 -15.99 0.83 0.05
C LEU A 242 -17.38 1.29 0.49
N THR A 243 -17.57 1.48 1.80
CA THR A 243 -18.75 2.18 2.33
C THR A 243 -18.38 3.64 2.53
N VAL A 244 -19.22 4.53 2.00
CA VAL A 244 -19.04 5.97 2.01
C VAL A 244 -20.12 6.58 2.89
N GLU A 245 -19.72 7.35 3.90
CA GLU A 245 -20.63 7.94 4.87
C GLU A 245 -20.47 9.45 4.95
N ARG A 246 -21.58 10.15 4.71
CA ARG A 246 -21.74 11.60 4.91
C ARG A 246 -20.61 12.44 4.28
N VAL A 247 -20.20 12.08 3.07
CA VAL A 247 -19.26 12.88 2.29
C VAL A 247 -19.91 14.21 1.93
N ASP A 248 -19.17 15.29 2.11
CA ASP A 248 -19.60 16.64 1.74
C ASP A 248 -19.54 16.80 0.21
N ALA A 249 -20.67 17.12 -0.40
CA ALA A 249 -20.77 17.22 -1.85
C ALA A 249 -19.93 18.37 -2.43
N ALA A 250 -19.73 19.47 -1.69
CA ALA A 250 -18.89 20.59 -2.12
C ALA A 250 -17.42 20.15 -2.15
N LYS A 251 -16.94 19.52 -1.07
CA LYS A 251 -15.57 19.00 -1.01
C LYS A 251 -15.32 17.89 -2.02
N LEU A 252 -16.34 17.06 -2.32
CA LEU A 252 -16.23 16.06 -3.38
C LEU A 252 -16.11 16.70 -4.76
N ALA A 253 -16.90 17.74 -5.06
CA ALA A 253 -16.79 18.48 -6.32
C ALA A 253 -15.41 19.14 -6.47
N GLU A 254 -14.88 19.74 -5.40
CA GLU A 254 -13.51 20.29 -5.35
C GLU A 254 -12.45 19.21 -5.60
N ALA A 255 -12.61 18.03 -5.00
CA ALA A 255 -11.71 16.89 -5.18
C ALA A 255 -11.68 16.39 -6.64
N ILE A 256 -12.84 16.34 -7.29
CA ILE A 256 -13.00 15.91 -8.68
C ILE A 256 -12.37 16.92 -9.66
N ASP A 257 -12.34 18.21 -9.28
CA ASP A 257 -11.76 19.30 -10.07
C ASP A 257 -12.43 19.40 -11.46
N LEU A 258 -13.77 19.39 -11.46
CA LEU A 258 -14.57 19.62 -12.65
C LEU A 258 -14.95 21.10 -12.73
N ASP A 259 -14.52 21.78 -13.79
CA ASP A 259 -14.82 23.19 -13.99
C ASP A 259 -16.33 23.48 -14.03
N GLY A 260 -16.72 24.57 -13.38
CA GLY A 260 -18.12 25.01 -13.28
C GLY A 260 -19.04 24.11 -12.43
N LEU A 261 -18.53 23.04 -11.80
CA LEU A 261 -19.30 22.19 -10.90
C LEU A 261 -19.26 22.74 -9.46
N ALA A 262 -20.44 22.97 -8.90
CA ALA A 262 -20.62 23.18 -7.46
C ALA A 262 -21.80 22.33 -6.98
N ALA A 263 -21.62 21.71 -5.81
CA ALA A 263 -22.67 20.93 -5.18
C ALA A 263 -22.73 21.23 -3.68
N THR A 264 -23.89 21.03 -3.07
CA THR A 264 -24.10 21.08 -1.61
C THR A 264 -24.90 19.88 -1.16
N GLY A 265 -24.88 19.56 0.13
CA GLY A 265 -25.55 18.39 0.71
C GLY A 265 -24.53 17.32 1.12
N THR A 266 -25.04 16.19 1.62
CA THR A 266 -24.19 15.04 1.98
C THR A 266 -24.51 13.84 1.10
N LEU A 267 -23.49 13.05 0.75
CA LEU A 267 -23.60 11.83 -0.04
C LEU A 267 -23.16 10.62 0.79
N SER A 268 -23.93 9.54 0.75
CA SER A 268 -23.58 8.26 1.36
C SER A 268 -23.92 7.12 0.40
N GLY A 269 -23.20 6.01 0.51
CA GLY A 269 -23.41 4.91 -0.41
C GLY A 269 -22.22 3.98 -0.49
N TRP A 270 -22.20 3.16 -1.53
CA TRP A 270 -21.32 2.01 -1.65
C TRP A 270 -20.56 2.14 -2.96
N LEU A 271 -19.26 1.85 -2.92
CA LEU A 271 -18.36 1.91 -4.07
C LEU A 271 -17.63 0.56 -4.17
N PRO A 272 -18.27 -0.45 -4.78
CA PRO A 272 -17.59 -1.69 -5.14
C PRO A 272 -16.58 -1.42 -6.25
N LEU A 273 -15.39 -1.99 -6.11
CA LEU A 273 -14.31 -1.87 -7.06
C LEU A 273 -13.51 -3.17 -7.14
N ILE A 274 -12.83 -3.36 -8.25
CA ILE A 274 -11.84 -4.41 -8.44
C ILE A 274 -10.50 -3.73 -8.70
N TRP A 275 -9.52 -4.00 -7.85
CA TRP A 275 -8.13 -3.66 -8.13
C TRP A 275 -7.45 -4.82 -8.84
N ASP A 276 -6.99 -4.59 -10.07
CA ASP A 276 -6.16 -5.52 -10.81
C ASP A 276 -4.73 -4.96 -10.96
N PRO A 277 -3.67 -5.73 -10.65
CA PRO A 277 -2.29 -5.27 -10.76
C PRO A 277 -1.87 -4.82 -12.17
N THR A 278 -2.56 -5.30 -13.22
CA THR A 278 -2.22 -5.05 -14.63
C THR A 278 -3.08 -3.95 -15.24
N SER A 279 -4.39 -3.98 -14.97
CA SER A 279 -5.39 -3.09 -15.56
C SER A 279 -5.87 -1.98 -14.62
N GLY A 280 -5.37 -1.93 -13.38
CA GLY A 280 -5.71 -0.88 -12.42
C GLY A 280 -7.07 -1.09 -11.76
N ILE A 281 -7.72 0.00 -11.36
CA ILE A 281 -8.99 -0.02 -10.65
C ILE A 281 -10.15 -0.04 -11.66
N ALA A 282 -11.11 -0.93 -11.48
CA ALA A 282 -12.43 -0.86 -12.12
C ALA A 282 -13.51 -0.66 -11.06
N ILE A 283 -14.41 0.29 -11.28
CA ILE A 283 -15.58 0.53 -10.43
C ILE A 283 -16.74 -0.30 -10.96
N GLN A 284 -17.47 -0.96 -10.04
CA GLN A 284 -18.59 -1.82 -10.34
C GLN A 284 -19.82 -1.39 -9.56
N GLN A 285 -20.81 -0.87 -10.26
CA GLN A 285 -22.14 -0.55 -9.74
C GLN A 285 -22.07 0.30 -8.46
N ALA A 286 -21.17 1.28 -8.47
CA ALA A 286 -21.11 2.25 -7.40
C ALA A 286 -22.43 2.98 -7.31
N ARG A 287 -22.87 3.30 -6.09
CA ARG A 287 -24.09 4.05 -5.86
C ARG A 287 -23.90 4.98 -4.67
N LEU A 288 -24.05 6.28 -4.90
CA LEU A 288 -24.12 7.28 -3.84
C LEU A 288 -25.48 7.99 -3.91
N THR A 289 -26.07 8.22 -2.75
CA THR A 289 -27.35 8.89 -2.60
C THR A 289 -27.20 10.07 -1.65
N ALA A 290 -27.90 11.16 -1.96
CA ALA A 290 -27.94 12.31 -1.08
C ALA A 290 -28.73 12.06 0.20
N GLY A 291 -28.35 12.76 1.27
CA GLY A 291 -29.10 12.82 2.51
C GLY A 291 -30.51 13.39 2.31
N ALA A 292 -31.40 13.10 3.27
CA ALA A 292 -32.81 13.51 3.23
C ALA A 292 -33.00 15.04 3.26
N GLU A 293 -31.97 15.79 3.67
CA GLU A 293 -31.93 17.24 3.62
C GLU A 293 -31.90 17.81 2.19
N GLY A 294 -31.62 16.97 1.18
CA GLY A 294 -31.44 17.41 -0.19
C GLY A 294 -30.18 18.27 -0.37
N GLY A 295 -30.19 19.12 -1.38
CA GLY A 295 -29.06 19.99 -1.66
C GLY A 295 -29.21 20.77 -2.96
N SER A 296 -28.10 21.27 -3.47
CA SER A 296 -28.06 21.98 -4.74
C SER A 296 -26.95 21.44 -5.63
N LEU A 297 -27.21 21.43 -6.93
CA LEU A 297 -26.26 21.12 -7.99
C LEU A 297 -26.26 22.30 -8.96
N ARG A 298 -25.07 22.85 -9.18
CA ARG A 298 -24.81 23.92 -10.15
C ARG A 298 -23.75 23.43 -11.10
N TYR A 299 -24.06 23.44 -12.39
CA TYR A 299 -23.10 23.17 -13.45
C TYR A 299 -23.16 24.28 -14.51
N ALA A 300 -22.11 25.10 -14.53
CA ALA A 300 -21.94 26.21 -15.47
C ALA A 300 -20.47 26.28 -15.91
N PRO A 301 -20.03 25.41 -16.82
CA PRO A 301 -18.64 25.39 -17.28
C PRO A 301 -18.34 26.66 -18.12
N ASP A 302 -17.07 27.05 -18.17
CA ASP A 302 -16.65 28.18 -19.01
C ASP A 302 -16.94 27.93 -20.50
N LYS A 303 -17.12 29.01 -21.27
CA LYS A 303 -17.63 28.97 -22.67
C LYS A 303 -16.80 28.11 -23.63
N ASP A 304 -15.55 27.79 -23.28
CA ASP A 304 -14.64 26.96 -24.06
C ASP A 304 -14.83 25.44 -23.83
N ALA A 305 -15.67 25.03 -22.87
CA ALA A 305 -16.07 23.63 -22.63
C ALA A 305 -17.19 23.17 -23.61
N ALA A 306 -17.03 23.54 -24.88
CA ALA A 306 -18.02 23.44 -25.95
C ALA A 306 -18.43 22.03 -26.49
N PRO A 307 -17.93 20.85 -26.07
CA PRO A 307 -18.39 19.59 -26.70
C PRO A 307 -19.82 19.14 -26.36
N LEU A 308 -20.45 19.69 -25.31
CA LEU A 308 -21.75 19.22 -24.81
C LEU A 308 -22.95 20.06 -25.31
N GLN A 309 -22.71 21.26 -25.85
CA GLN A 309 -23.80 22.16 -26.26
C GLN A 309 -24.44 21.75 -27.61
N ASP A 310 -23.70 21.03 -28.46
CA ASP A 310 -24.15 20.60 -29.79
C ASP A 310 -24.76 19.17 -29.84
N GLN A 311 -25.03 18.54 -28.69
CA GLN A 311 -25.53 17.15 -28.62
C GLN A 311 -27.08 17.02 -28.65
N GLY A 312 -27.79 18.06 -29.09
CA GLY A 312 -29.25 18.05 -29.28
C GLY A 312 -30.05 18.73 -28.17
N GLU A 313 -31.34 18.93 -28.43
CA GLU A 313 -32.25 19.73 -27.59
C GLU A 313 -32.42 19.17 -26.16
N GLN A 314 -32.40 17.84 -26.01
CA GLN A 314 -32.53 17.16 -24.72
C GLN A 314 -31.32 17.40 -23.80
N VAL A 315 -30.09 17.35 -24.35
CA VAL A 315 -28.86 17.64 -23.59
C VAL A 315 -28.82 19.11 -23.21
N SER A 316 -29.18 20.01 -24.12
CA SER A 316 -29.31 21.44 -23.84
C SER A 316 -30.31 21.73 -22.72
N LEU A 317 -31.46 21.04 -22.71
CA LEU A 317 -32.46 21.19 -21.66
C LEU A 317 -31.95 20.65 -20.32
N PHE A 318 -31.27 19.50 -20.31
CA PHE A 318 -30.64 18.96 -19.10
C PHE A 318 -29.61 19.93 -18.52
N LEU A 319 -28.70 20.46 -19.34
CA LEU A 319 -27.69 21.43 -18.91
C LEU A 319 -28.33 22.70 -18.34
N LYS A 320 -29.40 23.21 -18.97
CA LYS A 320 -30.17 24.34 -18.42
C LYS A 320 -30.79 24.00 -17.07
N ALA A 321 -31.35 22.79 -16.92
CA ALA A 321 -31.93 22.35 -15.67
C ALA A 321 -30.90 22.28 -14.54
N ILE A 322 -29.69 21.77 -14.79
CA ILE A 322 -28.65 21.62 -13.75
C ILE A 322 -27.81 22.87 -13.48
N ARG A 323 -28.06 24.01 -14.16
CA ARG A 323 -27.36 25.27 -13.87
C ARG A 323 -27.59 25.78 -12.45
N ASN A 324 -28.79 25.57 -11.91
CA ASN A 324 -29.18 25.99 -10.56
C ASN A 324 -30.25 25.06 -9.99
N PHE A 325 -29.94 23.76 -9.91
CA PHE A 325 -30.88 22.75 -9.49
C PHE A 325 -30.87 22.57 -7.98
N VAL A 326 -32.00 22.74 -7.33
CA VAL A 326 -32.21 22.38 -5.92
C VAL A 326 -32.87 21.01 -5.89
N TYR A 327 -32.15 20.00 -5.41
CA TYR A 327 -32.62 18.62 -5.38
C TYR A 327 -33.17 18.23 -4.00
N GLU A 328 -34.29 17.51 -4.02
CA GLU A 328 -34.86 16.81 -2.86
C GLU A 328 -34.26 15.40 -2.75
N SER A 329 -34.00 14.76 -3.89
CA SER A 329 -33.30 13.48 -3.96
C SER A 329 -32.28 13.50 -5.10
N PHE A 330 -31.09 13.00 -4.81
CA PHE A 330 -30.02 12.83 -5.78
C PHE A 330 -29.41 11.45 -5.60
N GLU A 331 -29.22 10.75 -6.71
CA GLU A 331 -28.53 9.48 -6.76
C GLU A 331 -27.61 9.47 -7.97
N VAL A 332 -26.39 8.98 -7.75
CA VAL A 332 -25.41 8.72 -8.78
C VAL A 332 -25.05 7.24 -8.74
N GLU A 333 -25.20 6.57 -9.88
CA GLU A 333 -24.61 5.26 -10.12
C GLU A 333 -23.41 5.41 -11.06
N ALA A 334 -22.36 4.62 -10.84
CA ALA A 334 -21.13 4.68 -11.62
C ALA A 334 -20.57 3.28 -11.89
N ASP A 335 -20.19 3.05 -13.15
CA ASP A 335 -19.58 1.83 -13.65
C ASP A 335 -18.47 2.20 -14.64
N GLY A 336 -17.32 1.54 -14.55
CA GLY A 336 -16.28 1.71 -15.55
C GLY A 336 -14.87 1.66 -14.99
N ARG A 337 -13.90 1.88 -15.89
CA ARG A 337 -12.48 1.92 -15.57
C ARG A 337 -11.93 3.30 -15.94
N PRO A 338 -11.08 3.91 -15.10
CA PRO A 338 -10.40 5.12 -15.50
C PRO A 338 -9.56 4.93 -16.77
N GLY A 339 -9.65 5.87 -17.71
CA GLY A 339 -9.02 5.76 -19.04
C GLY A 339 -9.81 4.96 -20.08
N GLU A 340 -10.93 4.34 -19.68
CA GLU A 340 -11.92 3.72 -20.57
C GLU A 340 -13.24 4.51 -20.51
N PRO A 341 -14.18 4.32 -21.46
CA PRO A 341 -15.51 4.88 -21.35
C PRO A 341 -16.17 4.51 -20.01
N PHE A 342 -16.68 5.53 -19.34
CA PHE A 342 -17.26 5.44 -18.00
C PHE A 342 -18.76 5.71 -18.12
N ASP A 343 -19.56 4.87 -17.47
CA ASP A 343 -21.01 4.99 -17.40
C ASP A 343 -21.41 5.61 -16.07
N VAL A 344 -22.07 6.76 -16.13
CA VAL A 344 -22.60 7.46 -14.95
C VAL A 344 -24.08 7.68 -15.14
N LYS A 345 -24.90 7.14 -14.23
CA LYS A 345 -26.34 7.36 -14.22
C LYS A 345 -26.69 8.31 -13.11
N LEU A 346 -27.38 9.39 -13.45
CA LEU A 346 -27.84 10.40 -12.50
C LEU A 346 -29.36 10.32 -12.41
N ARG A 347 -29.89 10.20 -11.19
CA ARG A 347 -31.31 10.34 -10.90
C ARG A 347 -31.49 11.52 -9.97
N LEU A 348 -32.15 12.56 -10.45
CA LEU A 348 -32.42 13.78 -9.69
C LEU A 348 -33.91 14.05 -9.64
N ARG A 349 -34.40 14.49 -8.49
CA ARG A 349 -35.73 15.06 -8.33
C ARG A 349 -35.60 16.36 -7.57
N GLY A 350 -36.24 17.41 -8.08
CA GLY A 350 -36.15 18.74 -7.49
C GLY A 350 -36.68 19.80 -8.43
N ALA A 351 -36.16 21.01 -8.33
CA ALA A 351 -36.56 22.12 -9.17
C ALA A 351 -35.36 23.02 -9.49
N ASN A 352 -35.40 23.68 -10.64
CA ASN A 352 -34.53 24.81 -10.92
C ASN A 352 -35.40 26.09 -10.88
N PRO A 353 -35.19 26.99 -9.90
CA PRO A 353 -35.98 28.22 -9.76
C PRO A 353 -35.96 29.12 -11.00
N ASP A 354 -34.90 29.03 -11.81
CA ASP A 354 -34.69 29.84 -13.01
C ASP A 354 -35.26 29.18 -14.28
N LEU A 355 -35.91 28.02 -14.15
CA LEU A 355 -36.47 27.24 -15.27
C LEU A 355 -37.93 26.87 -15.02
N TYR A 356 -38.81 27.14 -16.00
CA TYR A 356 -40.25 26.81 -15.95
C TYR A 356 -40.94 27.22 -14.63
N ASP A 357 -40.69 28.46 -14.17
CA ASP A 357 -41.27 29.02 -12.94
C ASP A 357 -41.03 28.15 -11.67
N GLY A 358 -39.92 27.39 -11.65
CA GLY A 358 -39.56 26.53 -10.52
C GLY A 358 -40.37 25.23 -10.43
N TYR A 359 -41.02 24.81 -11.52
CA TYR A 359 -41.82 23.58 -11.53
C TYR A 359 -40.97 22.34 -11.20
N PRO A 360 -41.49 21.37 -10.39
CA PRO A 360 -40.77 20.16 -10.08
C PRO A 360 -40.43 19.32 -11.32
N ILE A 361 -39.17 18.91 -11.42
CA ILE A 361 -38.63 18.11 -12.51
C ILE A 361 -37.92 16.87 -11.96
N ALA A 362 -38.13 15.76 -12.65
CA ALA A 362 -37.42 14.49 -12.41
C ALA A 362 -36.54 14.20 -13.63
N LEU A 363 -35.24 14.07 -13.40
CA LEU A 363 -34.23 13.84 -14.43
C LEU A 363 -33.62 12.46 -14.23
N ASN A 364 -33.60 11.67 -15.30
CA ASN A 364 -32.90 10.39 -15.37
C ASN A 364 -31.96 10.44 -16.56
N VAL A 365 -30.66 10.58 -16.30
CA VAL A 365 -29.66 10.81 -17.33
C VAL A 365 -28.59 9.73 -17.24
N THR A 366 -28.22 9.17 -18.37
CA THR A 366 -27.05 8.31 -18.51
C THR A 366 -26.00 9.06 -19.30
N LEU A 367 -24.82 9.21 -18.72
CA LEU A 367 -23.65 9.79 -19.35
C LEU A 367 -22.67 8.66 -19.63
N THR A 368 -22.27 8.51 -20.89
CA THR A 368 -21.27 7.52 -21.32
C THR A 368 -20.17 8.24 -22.07
N GLY A 369 -18.92 8.04 -21.67
CA GLY A 369 -17.78 8.60 -22.40
C GLY A 369 -16.46 8.56 -21.64
N ALA A 370 -15.42 9.13 -22.24
CA ALA A 370 -14.10 9.31 -21.62
C ALA A 370 -14.16 10.44 -20.57
N LEU A 371 -14.86 10.19 -19.45
CA LEU A 371 -15.05 11.20 -18.40
C LEU A 371 -13.74 11.59 -17.71
N ASP A 372 -12.67 10.81 -17.87
CA ASP A 372 -11.30 11.17 -17.49
C ASP A 372 -10.77 12.41 -18.22
N GLN A 373 -11.34 12.75 -19.39
CA GLN A 373 -11.07 14.03 -20.05
C GLN A 373 -11.79 15.21 -19.37
N LEU A 374 -12.83 14.95 -18.59
CA LEU A 374 -13.58 15.95 -17.83
C LEU A 374 -13.02 16.14 -16.40
N PHE A 375 -12.37 15.12 -15.85
CA PHE A 375 -11.83 15.13 -14.48
C PHE A 375 -10.32 15.43 -14.46
N GLY A 376 -9.94 16.70 -14.28
CA GLY A 376 -8.55 17.16 -14.33
C GLY A 376 -7.61 16.50 -13.31
N ASN A 377 -8.13 16.11 -12.14
CA ASN A 377 -7.36 15.43 -11.09
C ASN A 377 -7.18 13.92 -11.31
N LEU A 378 -8.14 13.25 -11.94
CA LEU A 378 -8.04 11.81 -12.23
C LEU A 378 -6.89 11.51 -13.21
N ARG A 379 -6.60 12.45 -14.12
CA ARG A 379 -5.43 12.41 -15.02
C ARG A 379 -4.08 12.44 -14.29
N ARG A 380 -3.99 13.15 -13.15
CA ARG A 380 -2.72 13.35 -12.43
C ARG A 380 -2.34 12.17 -11.54
N SER A 381 -3.32 11.43 -11.04
CA SER A 381 -3.07 10.38 -10.04
C SER A 381 -2.81 9.00 -10.59
N LEU A 382 -3.38 8.70 -11.74
CA LEU A 382 -3.23 7.41 -12.39
C LEU A 382 -1.88 7.27 -13.11
N GLY A 383 -0.98 8.24 -12.93
CA GLY A 383 0.39 8.14 -13.43
C GLY A 383 0.45 7.84 -14.92
N LEU A 384 -0.45 8.43 -15.71
CA LEU A 384 -0.43 8.37 -17.17
C LEU A 384 0.63 9.34 -17.72
N THR A 385 1.83 9.28 -17.14
CA THR A 385 3.01 10.00 -17.63
C THR A 385 4.20 9.04 -17.62
N ASP A 386 4.53 8.59 -18.84
CA ASP A 386 5.89 8.22 -19.29
C ASP A 386 6.56 6.90 -18.87
N VAL A 387 5.84 5.78 -18.98
CA VAL A 387 6.51 4.44 -19.09
C VAL A 387 6.29 3.77 -20.45
N ILE A 388 5.16 4.02 -21.14
CA ILE A 388 4.89 3.35 -22.44
C ILE A 388 5.59 4.07 -23.61
N ARG A 389 5.72 5.41 -23.58
CA ARG A 389 6.39 6.15 -24.67
C ARG A 389 7.90 5.84 -24.76
N ARG A 390 8.59 5.63 -23.62
CA ARG A 390 10.03 5.33 -23.59
C ARG A 390 10.41 3.93 -24.10
N LYS A 391 9.48 2.97 -24.13
CA LYS A 391 9.74 1.65 -24.73
C LYS A 391 9.44 1.58 -26.23
N LEU A 392 8.59 2.47 -26.76
CA LEU A 392 8.32 2.55 -28.19
C LEU A 392 9.37 3.38 -28.94
N GLU A 393 9.98 4.38 -28.28
CA GLU A 393 11.08 5.16 -28.87
C GLU A 393 12.44 4.44 -28.79
N ALA A 394 12.64 3.55 -27.80
CA ALA A 394 13.87 2.74 -27.67
C ALA A 394 13.85 1.43 -28.47
N SER A 395 12.72 1.05 -29.08
CA SER A 395 12.60 -0.14 -29.95
C SER A 395 12.32 0.20 -31.42
N GLY A 396 12.29 1.50 -31.77
CA GLY A 396 12.13 1.99 -33.15
C GLY A 396 13.40 2.66 -33.73
N GLY A 397 14.52 2.66 -32.99
CA GLY A 397 15.79 3.23 -33.43
C GLY A 397 16.95 2.32 -33.04
N GLY A 398 17.23 1.34 -33.89
CA GLY A 398 18.35 0.39 -33.77
C GLY A 398 18.44 -0.46 -35.02
#